data_AF-R5D198-F1
#
_entry.id   AF-R5D198-F1
#
_cell.length_a   1.000
_cell.length_b   1.000
_cell.length_c   1.000
_cell.angle_alpha   90.00
_cell.angle_beta   90.00
_cell.angle_gamma   90.00
#
_symmetry.space_group_name_H-M   'P 1'
#
loop_
_entity.id
_entity.type
_entity.pdbx_description
1 polymer ?
#
loop_
_entity_poly.entity_id
_entity_poly.type
_entity_poly.pdbx_seq_one_letter_code
_entity_poly.pdbx_strand_id
1 'polypeptide(L)'
;MQKCVLMFFLLLAPYMVYAQTDSVCCGDSVSEAWAEANKDRIEKMTRSEWLKLPTDGIRRAAYTRFTPEQRVQFWKDKLTDIAADDKLSEKEKSHVMKLYDFIDSHQGLFTGKQITPEQETEVNAFMAGWMQRAERLFRWSRQMGYSIAASGEEMVIKYEND
;
A
#
# COMPACT_ATOMS: atom_id res chain seq x y z
N MET A 1 58.99 25.28 35.83
CA MET A 1 57.95 26.32 35.78
C MET A 1 56.99 26.00 34.65
N GLN A 2 55.69 26.10 34.96
CA GLN A 2 54.57 26.29 34.03
C GLN A 2 53.84 25.04 33.46
N LYS A 3 52.88 24.60 34.28
CA LYS A 3 51.45 24.36 34.01
C LYS A 3 51.03 23.05 33.31
N CYS A 4 50.49 22.19 34.18
CA CYS A 4 49.39 21.26 33.98
C CYS A 4 48.35 21.71 32.94
N VAL A 5 47.96 20.80 32.03
CA VAL A 5 46.54 20.49 31.77
C VAL A 5 46.44 18.98 31.51
N LEU A 6 45.87 18.27 32.49
CA LEU A 6 45.21 16.99 32.28
C LEU A 6 44.01 17.24 31.36
N MET A 7 43.94 16.59 30.20
CA MET A 7 42.66 16.34 29.52
C MET A 7 42.62 14.90 29.02
N PHE A 8 42.00 14.09 29.89
CA PHE A 8 41.18 12.92 29.64
C PHE A 8 41.31 12.18 28.30
N PHE A 9 41.72 10.92 28.43
CA PHE A 9 41.37 9.81 27.56
C PHE A 9 39.88 9.87 27.16
N LEU A 10 39.60 10.11 25.87
CA LEU A 10 38.32 9.73 25.25
C LEU A 10 38.49 8.36 24.60
N LEU A 11 38.16 7.37 25.41
CA LEU A 11 37.84 6.01 25.05
C LEU A 11 36.58 5.97 24.16
N LEU A 12 36.57 4.97 23.26
CA LEU A 12 35.40 4.35 22.63
C LEU A 12 34.69 5.12 21.49
N ALA A 13 35.07 4.79 20.25
CA ALA A 13 34.04 4.39 19.29
C ALA A 13 33.53 2.99 19.69
N PRO A 14 32.33 2.50 19.31
CA PRO A 14 31.51 2.95 18.18
C PRO A 14 29.98 2.88 18.47
N TYR A 15 29.19 3.11 17.42
CA TYR A 15 27.78 2.73 17.24
C TYR A 15 26.68 3.72 17.66
N MET A 16 25.92 4.07 16.62
CA MET A 16 24.47 4.22 16.59
C MET A 16 23.86 5.30 17.48
N VAL A 17 23.78 6.50 16.90
CA VAL A 17 22.51 7.23 16.92
C VAL A 17 22.20 7.63 15.48
N TYR A 18 21.79 6.66 14.66
CA TYR A 18 20.91 6.95 13.52
C TYR A 18 19.50 6.97 14.09
N ALA A 19 19.15 8.05 14.78
CA ALA A 19 17.77 8.32 15.14
C ALA A 19 17.10 9.00 13.95
N GLN A 20 16.91 8.23 12.87
CA GLN A 20 15.92 8.57 11.86
C GLN A 20 14.65 7.81 12.24
N THR A 21 13.91 8.36 13.18
CA THR A 21 12.49 8.03 13.32
C THR A 21 11.75 8.71 12.17
N ASP A 22 11.95 8.21 10.95
CA ASP A 22 11.06 8.54 9.86
C ASP A 22 9.73 7.86 10.19
N SER A 23 8.78 8.69 10.63
CA SER A 23 7.43 8.23 10.90
C SER A 23 6.91 7.57 9.63
N VAL A 24 6.50 6.31 9.76
CA VAL A 24 5.92 5.45 8.70
C VAL A 24 4.68 6.06 8.01
N CYS A 25 4.19 7.22 8.48
CA CYS A 25 3.05 7.96 7.92
C CYS A 25 3.39 8.94 6.78
N CYS A 26 4.64 9.39 6.62
CA CYS A 26 5.03 10.38 5.59
C CYS A 26 6.14 9.79 4.71
N GLY A 27 6.09 10.05 3.40
CA GLY A 27 7.13 9.59 2.47
C GLY A 27 8.52 10.06 2.90
N ASP A 28 9.52 9.20 2.77
CA ASP A 28 10.90 9.59 3.03
C ASP A 28 11.38 10.57 1.93
N SER A 29 12.29 11.48 2.30
CA SER A 29 12.75 12.54 1.41
C SER A 29 13.38 12.00 0.10
N VAL A 30 13.94 10.80 0.12
CA VAL A 30 14.55 10.16 -1.05
C VAL A 30 13.45 9.70 -2.02
N SER A 31 12.41 9.06 -1.52
CA SER A 31 11.26 8.61 -2.31
C SER A 31 10.49 9.78 -2.92
N GLU A 32 10.28 10.86 -2.17
CA GLU A 32 9.62 12.08 -2.69
C GLU A 32 10.46 12.78 -3.76
N ALA A 33 11.77 12.90 -3.56
CA ALA A 33 12.67 13.45 -4.57
C ALA A 33 12.70 12.61 -5.85
N TRP A 34 12.69 11.28 -5.71
CA TRP A 34 12.58 10.37 -6.84
C TRP A 34 11.26 10.57 -7.59
N ALA A 35 10.13 10.68 -6.88
CA ALA A 35 8.82 10.83 -7.50
C ALA A 35 8.72 12.14 -8.29
N GLU A 36 9.23 13.24 -7.74
CA GLU A 36 9.26 14.52 -8.44
C GLU A 36 10.13 14.47 -9.71
N ALA A 37 11.31 13.86 -9.62
CA ALA A 37 12.21 13.68 -10.77
C ALA A 37 11.65 12.74 -11.85
N ASN A 38 10.66 11.89 -11.52
CA ASN A 38 10.07 10.90 -12.42
C ASN A 38 8.59 11.16 -12.71
N LYS A 39 8.09 12.39 -12.51
CA LYS A 39 6.66 12.71 -12.68
C LYS A 39 6.08 12.30 -14.04
N ASP A 40 6.81 12.53 -15.14
CA ASP A 40 6.35 12.20 -16.50
C ASP A 40 6.26 10.68 -16.72
N ARG A 41 7.10 9.91 -16.01
CA ARG A 41 7.03 8.44 -15.99
C ARG A 41 5.84 7.97 -15.15
N ILE A 42 5.61 8.60 -14.01
CA ILE A 42 4.50 8.28 -13.10
C ILE A 42 3.15 8.54 -13.76
N GLU A 43 3.01 9.62 -14.53
CA GLU A 43 1.77 9.97 -15.25
C GLU A 43 1.29 8.88 -16.22
N LYS A 44 2.20 8.02 -16.69
CA LYS A 44 1.93 6.94 -17.65
C LYS A 44 2.10 5.54 -17.06
N MET A 45 2.38 5.46 -15.76
CA MET A 45 2.78 4.23 -15.11
C MET A 45 1.61 3.26 -14.98
N THR A 46 1.81 2.04 -15.45
CA THR A 46 0.90 0.91 -15.24
C THR A 46 1.15 0.22 -13.89
N ARG A 47 0.18 -0.56 -13.40
CA ARG A 47 0.40 -1.41 -12.21
C ARG A 47 1.60 -2.34 -12.35
N SER A 48 1.78 -2.93 -13.54
CA SER A 48 2.89 -3.85 -13.81
C SER A 48 4.28 -3.18 -13.70
N GLU A 49 4.37 -1.89 -14.05
CA GLU A 49 5.59 -1.10 -13.90
C GLU A 49 5.79 -0.63 -12.46
N TRP A 50 4.69 -0.32 -11.77
CA TRP A 50 4.69 0.05 -10.36
C TRP A 50 5.24 -1.08 -9.48
N LEU A 51 4.86 -2.34 -9.75
CA LEU A 51 5.38 -3.51 -9.01
C LEU A 51 6.91 -3.68 -9.15
N LYS A 52 7.50 -3.20 -10.25
CA LYS A 52 8.94 -3.28 -10.52
C LYS A 52 9.76 -2.17 -9.86
N LEU A 53 9.11 -1.23 -9.18
CA LEU A 53 9.81 -0.19 -8.44
C LEU A 53 10.59 -0.80 -7.27
N PRO A 54 11.76 -0.24 -6.90
CA PRO A 54 12.76 -0.94 -6.10
C PRO A 54 12.43 -1.03 -4.60
N THR A 55 11.64 -0.10 -4.07
CA THR A 55 11.34 -0.03 -2.62
C THR A 55 9.88 0.32 -2.38
N ASP A 56 9.37 -0.06 -1.20
CA ASP A 56 8.02 0.31 -0.75
C ASP A 56 7.82 1.84 -0.68
N GLY A 57 8.86 2.57 -0.27
CA GLY A 57 8.85 4.04 -0.21
C GLY A 57 8.63 4.66 -1.59
N ILE A 58 9.40 4.20 -2.59
CA ILE A 58 9.28 4.67 -3.98
C ILE A 58 7.93 4.28 -4.58
N ARG A 59 7.46 3.06 -4.32
CA ARG A 59 6.13 2.60 -4.71
C ARG A 59 5.02 3.48 -4.15
N ARG A 60 5.08 3.79 -2.85
CA ARG A 60 4.12 4.69 -2.19
C ARG A 60 4.15 6.10 -2.80
N ALA A 61 5.35 6.67 -2.97
CA ALA A 61 5.52 8.00 -3.55
C ALA A 61 5.02 8.08 -5.01
N ALA A 62 5.19 7.01 -5.80
CA ALA A 62 4.60 6.93 -7.13
C ALA A 62 3.07 6.92 -7.07
N TYR A 63 2.48 6.08 -6.21
CA TYR A 63 1.03 5.96 -6.08
C TYR A 63 0.36 7.24 -5.58
N THR A 64 0.99 7.97 -4.64
CA THR A 64 0.43 9.23 -4.13
C THR A 64 0.31 10.29 -5.22
N ARG A 65 1.18 10.24 -6.24
CA ARG A 65 1.18 11.13 -7.42
C ARG A 65 0.28 10.68 -8.56
N PHE A 66 -0.32 9.49 -8.49
CA PHE A 66 -1.32 9.07 -9.48
C PHE A 66 -2.53 10.00 -9.49
N THR A 67 -3.03 10.25 -10.70
CA THR A 67 -4.34 10.87 -10.92
C THR A 67 -5.47 9.98 -10.37
N PRO A 68 -6.67 10.53 -10.10
CA PRO A 68 -7.81 9.74 -9.67
C PRO A 68 -8.11 8.55 -10.59
N GLU A 69 -8.04 8.77 -11.89
CA GLU A 69 -8.29 7.76 -12.93
C GLU A 69 -7.22 6.65 -12.88
N GLN A 70 -5.94 7.02 -12.72
CA GLN A 70 -4.87 6.04 -12.54
C GLN A 70 -5.05 5.20 -11.27
N ARG A 71 -5.54 5.78 -10.16
CA ARG A 71 -5.79 5.02 -8.93
C ARG A 71 -6.92 4.01 -9.11
N VAL A 72 -8.02 4.42 -9.73
CA VAL A 72 -9.12 3.50 -10.06
C VAL A 72 -8.62 2.38 -10.96
N GLN A 73 -7.90 2.72 -12.03
CA GLN A 73 -7.36 1.72 -12.96
C GLN A 73 -6.37 0.77 -12.28
N PHE A 74 -5.49 1.29 -11.41
CA PHE A 74 -4.54 0.48 -10.65
C PHE A 74 -5.23 -0.62 -9.83
N TRP A 75 -6.33 -0.29 -9.13
CA TRP A 75 -7.09 -1.29 -8.37
C TRP A 75 -7.88 -2.24 -9.26
N LYS A 76 -8.46 -1.74 -10.36
CA LYS A 76 -9.16 -2.57 -11.34
C LYS A 76 -8.22 -3.59 -11.98
N ASP A 77 -7.01 -3.17 -12.37
CA ASP A 77 -5.95 -4.04 -12.90
C ASP A 77 -5.61 -5.12 -11.87
N LYS A 78 -5.35 -4.72 -10.62
CA LYS A 78 -5.04 -5.64 -9.53
C LYS A 78 -6.10 -6.72 -9.35
N LEU A 79 -7.37 -6.31 -9.27
CA LEU A 79 -8.47 -7.24 -9.01
C LEU A 79 -8.74 -8.14 -10.21
N THR A 80 -8.49 -7.66 -11.42
CA THR A 80 -8.51 -8.47 -12.65
C THR A 80 -7.42 -9.53 -12.61
N ASP A 81 -6.17 -9.16 -12.27
CA ASP A 81 -5.06 -10.09 -12.12
C ASP A 81 -5.38 -11.19 -11.09
N ILE A 82 -5.92 -10.79 -9.94
CA ILE A 82 -6.30 -11.73 -8.87
C ILE A 82 -7.43 -12.66 -9.33
N ALA A 83 -8.46 -12.12 -9.98
CA ALA A 83 -9.58 -12.93 -10.47
C ALA A 83 -9.16 -13.90 -11.59
N ALA A 84 -8.01 -13.68 -12.24
CA ALA A 84 -7.42 -14.59 -13.19
C ALA A 84 -6.51 -15.66 -12.55
N ASP A 85 -6.20 -15.59 -11.25
CA ASP A 85 -5.35 -16.57 -10.56
C ASP A 85 -6.07 -17.92 -10.41
N ASP A 86 -5.47 -18.98 -10.94
CA ASP A 86 -5.99 -20.35 -10.91
C ASP A 86 -6.05 -20.96 -9.51
N LYS A 87 -5.39 -20.35 -8.52
CA LYS A 87 -5.43 -20.79 -7.12
C LYS A 87 -6.74 -20.42 -6.43
N LEU A 88 -7.54 -19.50 -6.99
CA LEU A 88 -8.85 -19.14 -6.47
C LEU A 88 -9.95 -19.97 -7.15
N SER A 89 -10.95 -20.38 -6.36
CA SER A 89 -12.18 -20.95 -6.92
C SER A 89 -13.01 -19.90 -7.66
N GLU A 90 -13.90 -20.34 -8.56
CA GLU A 90 -14.82 -19.43 -9.27
C GLU A 90 -15.69 -18.58 -8.33
N LYS A 91 -16.02 -19.10 -7.14
CA LYS A 91 -16.77 -18.35 -6.13
C LYS A 91 -15.93 -17.25 -5.48
N GLU A 92 -14.66 -17.53 -5.24
CA GLU A 92 -13.69 -16.55 -4.72
C GLU A 92 -13.41 -15.47 -5.76
N LYS A 93 -13.17 -15.85 -7.02
CA LYS A 93 -13.02 -14.91 -8.14
C LYS A 93 -14.23 -14.00 -8.26
N SER A 94 -15.45 -14.56 -8.22
CA SER A 94 -16.69 -13.78 -8.20
C SER A 94 -16.78 -12.83 -7.00
N HIS A 95 -16.26 -13.21 -5.84
CA HIS A 95 -16.22 -12.35 -4.65
C HIS A 95 -15.19 -11.22 -4.76
N VAL A 96 -14.03 -11.46 -5.38
CA VAL A 96 -13.05 -10.42 -5.75
C VAL A 96 -13.70 -9.40 -6.69
N MET A 97 -14.46 -9.86 -7.68
CA MET A 97 -15.13 -8.97 -8.64
C MET A 97 -16.19 -8.05 -8.00
N LYS A 98 -16.75 -8.41 -6.83
CA LYS A 98 -17.62 -7.47 -6.09
C LYS A 98 -16.89 -6.23 -5.59
N LEU A 99 -15.61 -6.38 -5.21
CA LEU A 99 -14.77 -5.23 -4.84
C LEU A 99 -14.43 -4.40 -6.08
N TYR A 100 -14.22 -5.05 -7.23
CA TYR A 100 -14.03 -4.36 -8.50
C TYR A 100 -15.26 -3.48 -8.82
N ASP A 101 -16.46 -4.06 -8.77
CA ASP A 101 -17.71 -3.35 -9.08
C ASP A 101 -17.96 -2.19 -8.10
N PHE A 102 -17.59 -2.38 -6.83
CA PHE A 102 -17.66 -1.31 -5.83
C PHE A 102 -16.73 -0.15 -6.18
N ILE A 103 -15.48 -0.42 -6.55
CA ILE A 103 -14.52 0.61 -6.97
C ILE A 103 -15.01 1.33 -8.24
N ASP A 104 -15.53 0.58 -9.22
CA ASP A 104 -16.00 1.13 -10.49
C ASP A 104 -17.23 2.04 -10.33
N SER A 105 -18.12 1.72 -9.38
CA SER A 105 -19.29 2.55 -9.06
C SER A 105 -18.97 3.73 -8.12
N HIS A 106 -17.82 3.72 -7.43
CA HIS A 106 -17.44 4.72 -6.44
C HIS A 106 -16.11 5.43 -6.78
N GLN A 107 -15.86 5.70 -8.06
CA GLN A 107 -14.61 6.34 -8.52
C GLN A 107 -14.32 7.67 -7.83
N GLY A 108 -15.36 8.40 -7.38
CA GLY A 108 -15.23 9.64 -6.63
C GLY A 108 -14.42 9.52 -5.32
N LEU A 109 -14.33 8.32 -4.74
CA LEU A 109 -13.52 8.04 -3.54
C LEU A 109 -12.00 8.14 -3.82
N PHE A 110 -11.58 8.04 -5.09
CA PHE A 110 -10.18 7.99 -5.48
C PHE A 110 -9.60 9.36 -5.86
N THR A 111 -10.38 10.43 -5.67
CA THR A 111 -10.00 11.81 -6.02
C THR A 111 -8.87 12.41 -5.18
N GLY A 112 -8.48 11.74 -4.09
CA GLY A 112 -7.49 12.26 -3.13
C GLY A 112 -8.04 13.35 -2.21
N LYS A 113 -9.33 13.68 -2.33
CA LYS A 113 -10.04 14.55 -1.40
C LYS A 113 -10.48 13.75 -0.19
N GLN A 114 -10.69 14.46 0.92
CA GLN A 114 -11.33 13.87 2.10
C GLN A 114 -12.74 13.41 1.72
N ILE A 115 -13.07 12.17 2.05
CA ILE A 115 -14.42 11.63 1.87
C ILE A 115 -15.36 12.15 2.95
N THR A 116 -16.65 12.21 2.63
CA THR A 116 -17.70 12.59 3.59
C THR A 116 -17.93 11.49 4.63
N PRO A 117 -18.48 11.82 5.82
CA PRO A 117 -18.87 10.81 6.82
C PRO A 117 -19.83 9.75 6.27
N GLU A 118 -20.72 10.13 5.35
CA GLU A 118 -21.65 9.21 4.69
C GLU A 118 -20.90 8.22 3.80
N GLN A 119 -19.98 8.72 2.96
CA GLN A 119 -19.11 7.87 2.14
C GLN A 119 -18.22 6.96 2.98
N GLU A 120 -17.66 7.47 4.08
CA GLU A 120 -16.86 6.67 5.01
C GLU A 120 -17.70 5.53 5.62
N THR A 121 -18.92 5.83 6.04
CA THR A 121 -19.87 4.83 6.58
C THR A 121 -20.19 3.76 5.55
N GLU A 122 -20.46 4.14 4.31
CA GLU A 122 -20.73 3.22 3.21
C GLU A 122 -19.55 2.30 2.91
N VAL A 123 -18.34 2.88 2.76
CA VAL A 123 -17.10 2.11 2.52
C VAL A 123 -16.86 1.13 3.67
N ASN A 124 -16.99 1.58 4.92
CA ASN A 124 -16.79 0.72 6.08
C ASN A 124 -17.80 -0.42 6.13
N ALA A 125 -19.07 -0.14 5.83
CA ALA A 125 -20.12 -1.16 5.80
C ALA A 125 -19.87 -2.19 4.67
N PHE A 126 -19.51 -1.73 3.48
CA PHE A 126 -19.18 -2.61 2.36
C PHE A 126 -17.97 -3.50 2.69
N MET A 127 -16.86 -2.90 3.16
CA MET A 127 -15.63 -3.61 3.45
C MET A 127 -15.80 -4.63 4.59
N ALA A 128 -16.52 -4.28 5.65
CA ALA A 128 -16.83 -5.21 6.73
C ALA A 128 -17.64 -6.42 6.21
N GLY A 129 -18.68 -6.18 5.41
CA GLY A 129 -19.49 -7.24 4.82
C GLY A 129 -18.75 -8.07 3.76
N TRP A 130 -17.82 -7.47 3.02
CA TRP A 130 -16.98 -8.15 2.04
C TRP A 130 -15.97 -9.07 2.74
N MET A 131 -15.28 -8.57 3.78
CA MET A 131 -14.34 -9.36 4.58
C MET A 131 -15.03 -10.49 5.34
N GLN A 132 -16.14 -10.22 6.02
CA GLN A 132 -16.86 -11.25 6.77
C GLN A 132 -17.33 -12.41 5.87
N ARG A 133 -17.76 -12.12 4.65
CA ARG A 133 -18.13 -13.16 3.67
C ARG A 133 -16.93 -13.98 3.23
N ALA A 134 -15.79 -13.34 2.99
CA ALA A 134 -14.56 -14.04 2.62
C ALA A 134 -14.08 -14.99 3.73
N GLU A 135 -14.04 -14.51 4.97
CA GLU A 135 -13.69 -15.32 6.15
C GLU A 135 -14.66 -16.51 6.30
N ARG A 136 -15.97 -16.28 6.25
CA ARG A 136 -16.96 -17.34 6.53
C ARG A 136 -17.11 -18.36 5.41
N LEU A 137 -17.05 -17.94 4.15
CA LEU A 137 -17.37 -18.81 3.01
C LEU A 137 -16.13 -19.41 2.36
N PHE A 138 -15.01 -18.70 2.40
CA PHE A 138 -13.77 -19.10 1.73
C PHE A 138 -12.63 -19.32 2.71
N ARG A 139 -12.85 -19.08 4.02
CA ARG A 139 -11.83 -19.22 5.07
C ARG A 139 -10.59 -18.38 4.80
N TRP A 140 -10.75 -17.24 4.12
CA TRP A 140 -9.62 -16.32 3.94
C TRP A 140 -9.14 -15.84 5.29
N SER A 141 -7.83 -15.88 5.50
CA SER A 141 -7.25 -15.15 6.62
C SER A 141 -7.44 -13.65 6.42
N ARG A 142 -7.44 -12.89 7.52
CA ARG A 142 -7.39 -11.42 7.45
C ARG A 142 -6.25 -10.92 6.57
N GLN A 143 -5.08 -11.57 6.65
CA GLN A 143 -3.91 -11.21 5.85
C GLN A 143 -4.19 -11.30 4.36
N MET A 144 -4.86 -12.37 3.91
CA MET A 144 -5.25 -12.51 2.50
C MET A 144 -6.20 -11.38 2.09
N GLY A 145 -7.27 -11.14 2.85
CA GLY A 145 -8.21 -10.05 2.55
C GLY A 145 -7.55 -8.66 2.54
N TYR A 146 -6.67 -8.36 3.49
CA TYR A 146 -5.87 -7.13 3.50
C TYR A 146 -4.94 -7.03 2.29
N SER A 147 -4.28 -8.13 1.92
CA SER A 147 -3.42 -8.16 0.74
C SER A 147 -4.19 -7.86 -0.54
N ILE A 148 -5.46 -8.25 -0.63
CA ILE A 148 -6.31 -8.00 -1.80
C ILE A 148 -6.83 -6.55 -1.80
N ALA A 149 -7.37 -6.08 -0.68
CA ALA A 149 -8.17 -4.84 -0.65
C ALA A 149 -7.44 -3.58 -0.15
N ALA A 150 -6.28 -3.72 0.52
CA ALA A 150 -5.61 -2.60 1.20
C ALA A 150 -4.12 -2.47 0.88
N SER A 151 -3.54 -3.42 0.14
CA SER A 151 -2.16 -3.36 -0.33
C SER A 151 -2.12 -3.13 -1.84
N GLY A 152 -1.12 -2.42 -2.37
CA GLY A 152 -0.89 -2.36 -3.83
C GLY A 152 -0.17 -3.59 -4.39
N GLU A 153 0.47 -4.36 -3.51
CA GLU A 153 1.32 -5.51 -3.83
C GLU A 153 0.52 -6.69 -4.39
N GLU A 154 1.20 -7.79 -4.70
CA GLU A 154 0.55 -9.04 -5.07
C GLU A 154 -0.30 -9.62 -3.93
N MET A 155 -1.29 -10.44 -4.29
CA MET A 155 -2.11 -11.15 -3.31
C MET A 155 -1.25 -12.15 -2.53
N VAL A 156 -1.45 -12.18 -1.21
CA VAL A 156 -0.91 -13.22 -0.34
C VAL A 156 -1.99 -14.25 -0.11
N ILE A 157 -1.78 -15.48 -0.58
CA ILE A 157 -2.70 -16.59 -0.34
C ILE A 157 -2.42 -17.16 1.03
N LYS A 158 -3.42 -17.10 1.90
CA LYS A 158 -3.36 -17.66 3.24
C LYS A 158 -4.77 -17.89 3.77
N TYR A 159 -5.10 -19.14 4.03
CA TYR A 159 -6.38 -19.53 4.62
C TYR A 159 -6.27 -19.63 6.15
N GLU A 160 -7.40 -19.58 6.83
CA GLU A 160 -7.44 -19.82 8.27
C GLU A 160 -6.97 -21.24 8.57
N ASN A 161 -5.95 -21.37 9.43
CA ASN A 161 -5.32 -22.63 9.85
C ASN A 161 -4.33 -23.26 8.83
N ASP A 162 -3.83 -22.48 7.87
CA ASP A 162 -2.59 -22.79 7.13
C ASP A 162 -1.33 -22.48 7.97
#